data_AF-A0A4P7PLV6-F1
#
_entry.id   AF-A0A4P7PLV6-F1
#
_cell.length_a   1.000
_cell.length_b   1.000
_cell.length_c   1.000
_cell.angle_alpha   90.00
_cell.angle_beta   90.00
_cell.angle_gamma   90.00
#
_symmetry.space_group_name_H-M   'P 1'
#
loop_
_entity.id
_entity.type
_entity.pdbx_description
1 polymer ?
#
loop_
_entity_poly.entity_id
_entity_poly.type
_entity_poly.pdbx_seq_one_letter_code
_entity_poly.pdbx_strand_id
1 'polypeptide(L)'
;MDSEHSFHATLNMFDAHVNLLETLHGKPAMATVSSFSGGFFTGKPQTHDHSHLLGMRAEAQAVDCIPLMLHFQPTPNGYILTLKNPGEYYNKLISKSWLEVLGAQNSNTVNPTRFILIDHQQNIITRKSINTQHTPISLMTATNKYVGGLRMRGSPYIYLAETEEKSKITFILSLREGV
;
A
#
# COMPACT_ATOMS: atom_id res chain seq x y z
N MET A 1 -4.05 -14.30 21.62
CA MET A 1 -3.78 -13.53 20.40
C MET A 1 -4.13 -14.47 19.26
N ASP A 2 -5.27 -14.26 18.60
CA ASP A 2 -5.85 -15.22 17.64
C ASP A 2 -5.00 -15.29 16.36
N SER A 3 -4.06 -16.23 16.35
CA SER A 3 -3.32 -16.64 15.15
C SER A 3 -4.23 -17.19 14.06
N GLU A 4 -5.44 -17.66 14.40
CA GLU A 4 -6.41 -18.23 13.45
C GLU A 4 -6.92 -17.23 12.41
N HIS A 5 -6.79 -15.94 12.71
CA HIS A 5 -7.35 -14.86 11.89
C HIS A 5 -6.29 -14.05 11.13
N SER A 6 -5.03 -14.23 11.50
CA SER A 6 -3.89 -13.68 10.79
C SER A 6 -3.49 -14.53 9.59
N PHE A 7 -2.95 -13.91 8.55
CA PHE A 7 -2.48 -14.64 7.37
C PHE A 7 -1.42 -13.87 6.60
N HIS A 8 -0.64 -14.59 5.80
CA HIS A 8 0.28 -14.03 4.84
C HIS A 8 -0.35 -14.05 3.45
N ALA A 9 -0.19 -12.97 2.71
CA ALA A 9 -0.64 -12.87 1.34
C ALA A 9 0.22 -11.90 0.54
N THR A 10 0.23 -12.08 -0.77
CA THR A 10 0.77 -11.09 -1.69
C THR A 10 -0.35 -10.21 -2.23
N LEU A 11 -0.07 -8.93 -2.42
CA LEU A 11 -0.91 -8.03 -3.21
C LEU A 11 -0.28 -7.84 -4.59
N ASN A 12 -1.08 -8.06 -5.62
CA ASN A 12 -0.72 -7.81 -7.02
C ASN A 12 -1.80 -6.93 -7.69
N MET A 13 -1.51 -6.43 -8.87
CA MET A 13 -2.51 -5.81 -9.76
C MET A 13 -2.46 -6.51 -11.13
N PHE A 14 -3.49 -6.33 -11.97
CA PHE A 14 -3.58 -7.03 -13.26
C PHE A 14 -2.66 -6.46 -14.34
N ASP A 15 -2.46 -5.15 -14.35
CA ASP A 15 -1.75 -4.39 -15.41
C ASP A 15 -0.58 -3.55 -14.85
N ALA A 16 -0.27 -3.75 -13.58
CA ALA A 16 0.75 -3.01 -12.85
C ALA A 16 1.37 -3.86 -11.74
N HIS A 17 2.58 -3.48 -11.36
CA HIS A 17 3.22 -3.93 -10.13
C HIS A 17 2.91 -2.95 -9.01
N VAL A 18 2.66 -3.48 -7.82
CA VAL A 18 2.52 -2.73 -6.57
C VAL A 18 3.63 -3.16 -5.63
N ASN A 19 4.40 -2.20 -5.12
CA ASN A 19 5.45 -2.43 -4.12
C ASN A 19 5.93 -1.09 -3.53
N LEU A 20 6.96 -1.13 -2.70
CA LEU A 20 7.76 0.04 -2.35
C LEU A 20 8.42 0.64 -3.57
N LEU A 21 8.59 1.96 -3.59
CA LEU A 21 9.20 2.66 -4.72
C LEU A 21 10.65 2.22 -4.96
N GLU A 22 11.40 1.80 -3.93
CA GLU A 22 12.74 1.23 -4.15
C GLU A 22 12.71 -0.07 -4.97
N THR A 23 11.69 -0.91 -4.75
CA THR A 23 11.52 -2.15 -5.49
C THR A 23 11.06 -1.87 -6.91
N LEU A 24 10.19 -0.86 -7.08
CA LEU A 24 9.62 -0.51 -8.39
C LEU A 24 10.59 0.29 -9.27
N HIS A 25 11.44 1.14 -8.70
CA HIS A 25 12.23 2.13 -9.45
C HIS A 25 13.72 2.15 -9.10
N GLY A 26 14.16 1.31 -8.16
CA GLY A 26 15.52 1.30 -7.63
C GLY A 26 15.68 2.23 -6.42
N LYS A 27 16.78 2.03 -5.69
CA LYS A 27 17.13 2.78 -4.49
C LYS A 27 18.33 3.70 -4.76
N PRO A 28 18.25 5.02 -4.48
CA PRO A 28 17.09 5.71 -3.92
C PRO A 28 16.03 6.08 -4.97
N ALA A 29 14.76 6.03 -4.59
CA ALA A 29 13.65 6.54 -5.38
C ALA A 29 13.43 8.03 -5.07
N MET A 30 14.25 8.90 -5.66
CA MET A 30 14.19 10.35 -5.42
C MET A 30 12.96 10.97 -6.10
N ALA A 31 12.26 11.87 -5.39
CA ALA A 31 11.18 12.68 -5.96
C ALA A 31 11.33 14.15 -5.55
N THR A 32 11.14 15.05 -6.52
CA THR A 32 11.09 16.49 -6.26
C THR A 32 9.63 16.92 -6.09
N VAL A 33 9.25 17.31 -4.88
CA VAL A 33 7.87 17.71 -4.57
C VAL A 33 7.80 19.21 -4.37
N SER A 34 6.77 19.83 -4.96
CA SER A 34 6.46 21.25 -4.80
C SER A 34 5.33 21.43 -3.78
N SER A 35 5.57 22.15 -2.69
CA SER A 35 4.51 22.54 -1.75
C SER A 35 3.67 23.69 -2.33
N PHE A 36 2.34 23.51 -2.34
CA PHE A 36 1.37 24.55 -2.71
C PHE A 36 0.42 24.79 -1.54
N SER A 37 0.19 26.06 -1.21
CA SER A 37 -0.86 26.48 -0.28
C SER A 37 -1.61 27.66 -0.90
N GLY A 38 -2.95 27.60 -0.90
CA GLY A 38 -3.80 28.73 -1.29
C GLY A 38 -3.65 29.24 -2.73
N GLY A 39 -3.25 28.40 -3.69
CA GLY A 39 -3.09 28.80 -5.10
C GLY A 39 -1.74 29.43 -5.46
N PHE A 40 -0.85 29.61 -4.49
CA PHE A 40 0.51 30.12 -4.71
C PHE A 40 1.56 29.07 -4.35
N PHE A 41 2.65 29.07 -5.10
CA PHE A 41 3.84 28.28 -4.81
C PHE A 41 4.59 28.96 -3.66
N THR A 42 4.63 28.35 -2.48
CA THR A 42 5.13 29.00 -1.25
C THR A 42 6.52 28.52 -0.81
N GLY A 43 7.16 27.57 -1.50
CA GLY A 43 8.50 27.10 -1.12
C GLY A 43 9.25 26.44 -2.26
N LYS A 44 10.59 26.51 -2.24
CA LYS A 44 11.46 25.88 -3.24
C LYS A 44 11.12 24.38 -3.37
N PRO A 45 11.14 23.78 -4.58
CA PRO A 45 10.92 22.35 -4.73
C PRO A 45 11.99 21.60 -3.92
N GLN A 46 11.57 20.58 -3.17
CA GLN A 46 12.50 19.78 -2.37
C GLN A 46 12.56 18.37 -2.92
N THR A 47 13.79 17.86 -3.08
CA THR A 47 14.03 16.48 -3.48
C THR A 47 14.20 15.62 -2.23
N HIS A 48 13.35 14.62 -2.09
CA HIS A 48 13.34 13.70 -0.97
C HIS A 48 13.48 12.26 -1.45
N ASP A 49 14.04 11.39 -0.61
CA ASP A 49 14.04 9.96 -0.86
C ASP A 49 12.70 9.36 -0.47
N HIS A 50 11.97 8.87 -1.46
CA HIS A 50 10.64 8.27 -1.31
C HIS A 50 10.68 6.74 -1.38
N SER A 51 11.86 6.11 -1.32
CA SER A 51 12.07 4.65 -1.40
C SER A 51 11.12 3.82 -0.53
N HIS A 52 10.83 4.32 0.68
CA HIS A 52 9.98 3.69 1.68
C HIS A 52 8.47 3.82 1.41
N LEU A 53 8.04 4.60 0.42
CA LEU A 53 6.63 4.80 0.09
C LEU A 53 6.12 3.70 -0.85
N LEU A 54 4.85 3.34 -0.72
CA LEU A 54 4.19 2.42 -1.63
C LEU A 54 3.77 3.15 -2.91
N GLY A 55 3.90 2.46 -4.03
CA GLY A 55 3.45 2.95 -5.33
C GLY A 55 3.03 1.84 -6.26
N MET A 56 2.79 2.24 -7.51
CA MET A 56 2.51 1.32 -8.60
C MET A 56 3.23 1.71 -9.88
N ARG A 57 3.56 0.70 -10.68
CA ARG A 57 4.28 0.84 -11.96
C ARG A 57 3.67 -0.10 -13.00
N ALA A 58 3.33 0.41 -14.19
CA ALA A 58 2.72 -0.39 -15.25
C ALA A 58 3.62 -1.54 -15.73
N GLU A 59 3.02 -2.70 -16.03
CA GLU A 59 3.71 -3.96 -16.37
C GLU A 59 4.50 -3.90 -17.68
N ALA A 60 4.10 -3.03 -18.62
CA ALA A 60 4.81 -2.82 -19.90
C ALA A 60 6.28 -2.36 -19.74
N GLN A 61 6.72 -2.06 -18.52
CA GLN A 61 8.07 -1.62 -18.20
C GLN A 61 8.92 -2.76 -17.61
N ALA A 62 9.06 -3.87 -18.35
CA ALA A 62 10.04 -4.97 -18.28
C ALA A 62 10.95 -5.10 -17.03
N VAL A 63 10.39 -5.10 -15.82
CA VAL A 63 11.12 -5.35 -14.58
C VAL A 63 10.42 -6.47 -13.85
N ASP A 64 11.13 -7.57 -13.61
CA ASP A 64 10.68 -8.64 -12.72
C ASP A 64 10.55 -8.08 -11.30
N CYS A 65 9.37 -7.57 -10.97
CA CYS A 65 9.08 -7.02 -9.65
C CYS A 65 8.63 -8.16 -8.72
N ILE A 66 9.33 -8.33 -7.60
CA ILE A 66 8.87 -9.23 -6.54
C ILE A 66 7.47 -8.80 -6.06
N PRO A 67 6.54 -9.74 -5.83
CA PRO A 67 5.22 -9.42 -5.28
C PRO A 67 5.33 -8.74 -3.92
N LEU A 68 4.43 -7.80 -3.62
CA LEU A 68 4.33 -7.18 -2.29
C LEU A 68 3.78 -8.19 -1.29
N MET A 69 4.65 -8.72 -0.42
CA MET A 69 4.31 -9.71 0.59
C MET A 69 3.97 -9.03 1.90
N LEU A 70 2.77 -9.33 2.42
CA LEU A 70 2.24 -8.73 3.64
C LEU A 70 1.76 -9.78 4.61
N HIS A 71 1.93 -9.48 5.89
CA HIS A 71 1.23 -10.15 6.98
C HIS A 71 0.04 -9.30 7.41
N PHE A 72 -1.15 -9.90 7.37
CA PHE A 72 -2.42 -9.29 7.75
C PHE A 72 -2.71 -9.66 9.21
N GLN A 73 -2.38 -8.77 10.14
CA GLN A 73 -2.65 -8.98 11.56
C GLN A 73 -4.04 -8.44 11.92
N PRO A 74 -4.97 -9.28 12.43
CA PRO A 74 -6.33 -8.86 12.72
C PRO A 74 -6.39 -7.89 13.90
N THR A 75 -7.35 -6.96 13.82
CA THR A 75 -7.74 -6.03 14.88
C THR A 75 -9.27 -5.91 14.87
N PRO A 76 -9.90 -5.31 15.90
CA PRO A 76 -11.34 -5.07 15.88
C PRO A 76 -11.83 -4.24 14.68
N ASN A 77 -10.97 -3.40 14.09
CA ASN A 77 -11.31 -2.45 13.02
C ASN A 77 -10.55 -2.77 11.71
N GLY A 78 -10.44 -4.05 11.35
CA GLY A 78 -9.72 -4.51 10.16
C GLY A 78 -8.32 -5.04 10.49
N TYR A 79 -7.36 -4.84 9.60
CA TYR A 79 -6.02 -5.42 9.67
C TYR A 79 -4.93 -4.35 9.80
N ILE A 80 -3.93 -4.63 10.62
CA ILE A 80 -2.62 -3.97 10.52
C ILE A 80 -1.80 -4.78 9.52
N LEU A 81 -1.22 -4.09 8.54
CA LEU A 81 -0.42 -4.72 7.48
C LEU A 81 1.06 -4.54 7.78
N THR A 82 1.80 -5.64 7.74
CA THR A 82 3.25 -5.64 7.98
C THR A 82 3.98 -6.18 6.76
N LEU A 83 5.02 -5.47 6.31
CA LEU A 83 5.88 -5.90 5.22
C LEU A 83 6.65 -7.16 5.56
N LYS A 84 6.65 -8.11 4.63
CA LYS A 84 7.36 -9.39 4.73
C LYS A 84 8.27 -9.67 3.55
N ASN A 85 8.40 -8.72 2.62
CA ASN A 85 9.50 -8.73 1.65
C ASN A 85 10.85 -8.65 2.39
N PRO A 86 11.86 -9.43 1.99
CA PRO A 86 13.21 -9.30 2.54
C PRO A 86 13.79 -7.93 2.18
N GLY A 87 14.53 -7.32 3.11
CA GLY A 87 15.16 -6.02 2.90
C GLY A 87 15.06 -5.11 4.12
N GLU A 88 15.44 -3.84 3.94
CA GLU A 88 15.48 -2.83 5.02
C GLU A 88 14.12 -2.62 5.70
N TYR A 89 13.04 -2.73 4.93
CA TYR A 89 11.67 -2.51 5.41
C TYR A 89 10.98 -3.77 5.91
N TYR A 90 11.70 -4.88 6.09
CA TYR A 90 11.14 -6.10 6.69
C TYR A 90 10.57 -5.81 8.09
N ASN A 91 9.38 -6.34 8.38
CA ASN A 91 8.62 -6.10 9.61
C ASN A 91 8.19 -4.64 9.88
N LYS A 92 8.31 -3.74 8.90
CA LYS A 92 7.72 -2.40 8.97
C LYS A 92 6.22 -2.45 8.71
N LEU A 93 5.47 -1.56 9.34
CA LEU A 93 4.03 -1.44 9.12
C LEU A 93 3.76 -0.66 7.84
N ILE A 94 2.73 -1.02 7.10
CA ILE A 94 2.16 -0.12 6.10
C ILE A 94 1.25 0.85 6.82
N SER A 95 1.55 2.14 6.73
CA SER A 95 0.76 3.18 7.36
C SER A 95 0.81 4.47 6.56
N LYS A 96 -0.22 5.29 6.74
CA LYS A 96 -0.34 6.60 6.10
C LYS A 96 0.71 7.55 6.66
N SER A 97 1.44 8.18 5.76
CA SER A 97 2.35 9.28 6.07
C SER A 97 1.60 10.61 6.10
N TRP A 98 2.28 11.68 6.54
CA TRP A 98 1.76 13.05 6.57
C TRP A 98 1.33 13.62 5.20
N LEU A 99 1.71 12.99 4.08
CA LEU A 99 1.33 13.37 2.72
C LEU A 99 0.14 12.57 2.19
N GLU A 100 -0.62 11.91 3.07
CA GLU A 100 -1.77 11.06 2.74
C GLU A 100 -1.45 9.82 1.88
N VAL A 101 -0.16 9.58 1.63
CA VAL A 101 0.36 8.39 0.93
C VAL A 101 0.78 7.31 1.91
N LEU A 102 0.61 6.07 1.49
CA LEU A 102 0.98 4.88 2.25
C LEU A 102 2.46 4.57 2.07
N GLY A 103 3.09 4.09 3.13
CA GLY A 103 4.49 3.65 3.10
C GLY A 103 4.87 2.80 4.29
N ALA A 104 6.10 2.32 4.27
CA ALA A 104 6.71 1.59 5.37
C ALA A 104 7.00 2.54 6.55
N GLN A 105 6.52 2.18 7.73
CA GLN A 105 6.77 2.88 8.98
C GLN A 105 7.24 1.91 10.07
N ASN A 106 7.81 2.45 11.15
CA ASN A 106 8.33 1.63 12.24
C ASN A 106 7.22 0.77 12.89
N SER A 107 7.62 -0.39 13.42
CA SER A 107 6.71 -1.31 14.10
C SER A 107 6.07 -0.73 15.36
N ASN A 108 6.66 0.31 15.94
CA ASN A 108 6.16 1.04 17.10
C ASN A 108 5.39 2.32 16.73
N THR A 109 5.01 2.52 15.46
CA THR A 109 4.17 3.66 15.06
C THR A 109 2.91 3.72 15.93
N VAL A 110 2.68 4.87 16.54
CA VAL A 110 1.48 5.14 17.32
C VAL A 110 0.30 5.28 16.36
N ASN A 111 -0.78 4.55 16.63
CA ASN A 111 -1.99 4.52 15.80
C ASN A 111 -1.73 4.17 14.32
N PRO A 112 -1.24 2.95 14.02
CA PRO A 112 -1.02 2.54 12.65
C PRO A 112 -2.32 2.53 11.85
N THR A 113 -2.24 2.81 10.55
CA THR A 113 -3.39 2.67 9.64
C THR A 113 -3.91 1.24 9.68
N ARG A 114 -5.23 1.12 9.80
CA ARG A 114 -5.93 -0.15 9.74
C ARG A 114 -6.65 -0.25 8.40
N PHE A 115 -6.62 -1.45 7.84
CA PHE A 115 -7.13 -1.74 6.51
C PHE A 115 -8.26 -2.76 6.60
N ILE A 116 -9.38 -2.42 6.01
CA ILE A 116 -10.55 -3.26 5.83
C ILE A 116 -10.47 -3.81 4.41
N LEU A 117 -10.69 -5.11 4.26
CA LEU A 117 -10.73 -5.78 2.96
C LEU A 117 -12.16 -5.73 2.45
N ILE A 118 -12.34 -5.21 1.24
CA ILE A 118 -13.64 -5.06 0.59
C ILE A 118 -13.67 -5.94 -0.66
N ASP A 119 -14.69 -6.75 -0.85
CA ASP A 119 -14.87 -7.54 -2.07
C ASP A 119 -15.47 -6.72 -3.23
N HIS A 120 -15.64 -7.36 -4.37
CA HIS A 120 -16.26 -6.76 -5.56
C HIS A 120 -17.73 -6.33 -5.34
N GLN A 121 -18.42 -6.89 -4.35
CA GLN A 121 -19.81 -6.59 -3.98
C GLN A 121 -19.93 -5.52 -2.88
N GLN A 122 -18.81 -4.88 -2.49
CA GLN A 122 -18.72 -3.91 -1.40
C GLN A 122 -18.95 -4.50 0.00
N ASN A 123 -18.80 -5.82 0.18
CA ASN A 123 -18.86 -6.43 1.50
C ASN A 123 -17.48 -6.39 2.17
N ILE A 124 -17.49 -6.20 3.49
CA ILE A 124 -16.31 -6.41 4.33
C ILE A 124 -16.02 -7.90 4.40
N ILE A 125 -14.82 -8.31 4.00
CA ILE A 125 -14.37 -9.70 4.08
C ILE A 125 -13.23 -9.87 5.09
N THR A 126 -13.15 -11.06 5.66
CA THR A 126 -12.08 -11.44 6.59
C THR A 126 -11.39 -12.71 6.10
N ARG A 127 -10.33 -13.16 6.79
CA ARG A 127 -9.66 -14.43 6.48
C ARG A 127 -10.62 -15.61 6.32
N LYS A 128 -11.71 -15.68 7.12
CA LYS A 128 -12.73 -16.75 7.06
C LYS A 128 -13.54 -16.73 5.76
N SER A 129 -13.71 -15.55 5.16
CA SER A 129 -14.45 -15.36 3.91
C SER A 129 -13.61 -15.68 2.67
N ILE A 130 -12.27 -15.68 2.81
CA ILE A 130 -11.34 -15.94 1.69
C ILE A 130 -11.19 -17.46 1.54
N ASN A 131 -11.86 -17.99 0.52
CA ASN A 131 -11.92 -19.43 0.20
C ASN A 131 -11.17 -19.80 -1.10
N THR A 132 -10.65 -18.81 -1.82
CA THR A 132 -9.90 -18.99 -3.07
C THR A 132 -8.47 -18.55 -2.88
N GLN A 133 -7.56 -19.13 -3.68
CA GLN A 133 -6.15 -18.75 -3.65
C GLN A 133 -5.94 -17.28 -4.05
N HIS A 134 -6.70 -16.81 -5.04
CA HIS A 134 -6.67 -15.45 -5.56
C HIS A 134 -8.03 -14.80 -5.40
N THR A 135 -8.09 -13.67 -4.69
CA THR A 135 -9.33 -12.95 -4.43
C THR A 135 -9.16 -11.48 -4.82
N PRO A 136 -10.00 -10.94 -5.73
CA PRO A 136 -10.02 -9.51 -6.02
C PRO A 136 -10.58 -8.76 -4.81
N ILE A 137 -9.84 -7.77 -4.34
CA ILE A 137 -10.22 -6.94 -3.20
C ILE A 137 -9.93 -5.46 -3.48
N SER A 138 -10.65 -4.58 -2.81
CA SER A 138 -10.20 -3.22 -2.54
C SER A 138 -9.77 -3.11 -1.09
N LEU A 139 -8.81 -2.23 -0.82
CA LEU A 139 -8.44 -1.86 0.54
C LEU A 139 -9.16 -0.57 0.91
N MET A 140 -9.78 -0.54 2.08
CA MET A 140 -10.37 0.66 2.66
C MET A 140 -9.69 0.92 4.01
N THR A 141 -9.39 2.16 4.34
CA THR A 141 -8.83 2.51 5.64
C THR A 141 -9.94 2.73 6.67
N ALA A 142 -9.60 2.76 7.96
CA ALA A 142 -10.56 3.02 9.03
C ALA A 142 -11.24 4.41 8.95
N THR A 143 -10.79 5.31 8.08
CA THR A 143 -11.43 6.61 7.79
C THR A 143 -12.48 6.52 6.67
N ASN A 144 -12.85 5.30 6.24
CA ASN A 144 -13.77 5.03 5.12
C ASN A 144 -13.28 5.61 3.77
N LYS A 145 -11.96 5.74 3.60
CA LYS A 145 -11.33 6.07 2.31
C LYS A 145 -10.75 4.81 1.69
N TYR A 146 -10.86 4.70 0.36
CA TYR A 146 -10.30 3.58 -0.37
C TYR A 146 -8.82 3.81 -0.65
N VAL A 147 -8.07 2.76 -0.93
CA VAL A 147 -6.70 2.87 -1.45
C VAL A 147 -6.75 2.95 -2.96
N GLY A 148 -6.07 3.96 -3.51
CA GLY A 148 -5.94 4.17 -4.94
C GLY A 148 -4.62 4.82 -5.32
N GLY A 149 -4.51 5.19 -6.59
CA GLY A 149 -3.33 5.84 -7.14
C GLY A 149 -3.35 7.36 -6.98
N LEU A 150 -2.24 7.96 -6.53
CA LEU A 150 -2.05 9.40 -6.47
C LEU A 150 -0.75 9.80 -7.16
N ARG A 151 -0.80 10.77 -8.08
CA ARG A 151 0.40 11.40 -8.62
C ARG A 151 0.65 12.73 -7.92
N MET A 152 1.69 12.78 -7.08
CA MET A 152 2.12 14.04 -6.48
C MET A 152 2.70 14.96 -7.55
N ARG A 153 2.37 16.25 -7.49
CA ARG A 153 2.90 17.25 -8.42
C ARG A 153 4.44 17.32 -8.30
N GLY A 154 5.11 17.20 -9.45
CA GLY A 154 6.58 17.19 -9.54
C GLY A 154 7.22 15.81 -9.35
N SER A 155 6.47 14.82 -8.84
CA SER A 155 6.99 13.46 -8.71
C SER A 155 6.79 12.65 -9.98
N PRO A 156 7.80 11.85 -10.39
CA PRO A 156 7.65 10.93 -11.51
C PRO A 156 6.76 9.72 -11.17
N TYR A 157 6.58 9.40 -9.88
CA TYR A 157 5.95 8.17 -9.41
C TYR A 157 4.44 8.30 -9.23
N ILE A 158 3.78 7.14 -9.23
CA ILE A 158 2.38 7.00 -8.80
C ILE A 158 2.39 6.29 -7.44
N TYR A 159 1.89 6.97 -6.42
CA TYR A 159 1.86 6.50 -5.04
C TYR A 159 0.55 5.78 -4.73
N LEU A 160 0.57 4.89 -3.75
CA LEU A 160 -0.67 4.45 -3.11
C LEU A 160 -1.09 5.44 -2.03
N ALA A 161 -2.34 5.86 -2.06
CA ALA A 161 -2.89 6.87 -1.16
C ALA A 161 -4.36 6.59 -0.83
N GLU A 162 -4.89 7.27 0.19
CA GLU A 162 -6.33 7.35 0.42
C GLU A 162 -7.02 8.11 -0.73
N THR A 163 -8.17 7.63 -1.16
CA THR A 163 -8.97 8.20 -2.24
C THR A 163 -10.46 7.92 -2.06
N GLU A 164 -11.28 8.53 -2.92
CA GLU A 164 -12.72 8.24 -2.98
C GLU A 164 -12.99 6.92 -3.72
N GLU A 165 -14.16 6.33 -3.49
CA GLU A 165 -14.54 5.05 -4.07
C GLU A 165 -14.37 4.97 -5.59
N LYS A 166 -14.72 6.05 -6.31
CA LYS A 166 -14.63 6.12 -7.78
C LYS A 166 -13.21 5.92 -8.35
N SER A 167 -12.19 6.08 -7.51
CA SER A 167 -10.78 6.00 -7.88
C SER A 167 -10.06 4.85 -7.18
N LYS A 168 -10.80 3.94 -6.53
CA LYS A 168 -10.22 2.81 -5.81
C LYS A 168 -9.52 1.85 -6.77
N ILE A 169 -8.44 1.25 -6.28
CA ILE A 169 -7.77 0.16 -6.96
C ILE A 169 -8.39 -1.17 -6.52
N THR A 170 -8.49 -2.09 -7.48
CA THR A 170 -8.71 -3.51 -7.22
C THR A 170 -7.37 -4.23 -7.23
N PHE A 171 -7.01 -4.80 -6.09
CA PHE A 171 -5.84 -5.66 -5.91
C PHE A 171 -6.25 -7.13 -6.04
N ILE A 172 -5.31 -7.96 -6.44
CA ILE A 172 -5.43 -9.41 -6.34
C ILE A 172 -4.68 -9.86 -5.10
N LEU A 173 -5.45 -10.15 -4.05
CA LEU A 173 -4.96 -10.78 -2.84
C LEU A 173 -4.72 -12.25 -3.12
N SER A 174 -3.47 -12.69 -2.99
CA SER A 174 -3.11 -14.09 -3.18
C SER A 174 -2.62 -14.69 -1.86
N LEU A 175 -3.36 -15.65 -1.31
CA LEU A 175 -2.96 -16.31 -0.07
C LEU A 175 -1.64 -17.06 -0.25
N ARG A 176 -0.79 -17.02 0.77
CA ARG A 176 0.43 -17.82 0.86
C ARG A 176 0.27 -18.81 1.99
N GLU A 177 0.24 -20.10 1.65
CA GLU A 177 0.30 -21.17 2.63
C GLU A 177 1.75 -21.37 3.07
N GLY A 178 2.01 -21.29 4.39
CA GLY A 178 3.28 -21.68 5.01
C GLY A 178 4.51 -20.80 4.70
N VAL A 179 5.05 -20.16 5.73
CA VAL A 179 6.51 -19.96 5.84
C VAL A 179 6.99 -20.83 6.98
#